data_AF-A0AAE0CBF9-F1
#
_entry.id   AF-A0AAE0CBF9-F1
#
_cell.length_a   1.000
_cell.length_b   1.000
_cell.length_c   1.000
_cell.angle_alpha   90.00
_cell.angle_beta   90.00
_cell.angle_gamma   90.00
#
_symmetry.space_group_name_H-M   'P 1'
#
loop_
_entity.id
_entity.type
_entity.pdbx_description
1 polymer ?
#
loop_
_entity_poly.entity_id
_entity_poly.type
_entity_poly.pdbx_seq_one_letter_code
_entity_poly.pdbx_strand_id
1 'polypeptide(L)'
;MVSGRLHAMTRAAIDRLSRAELLPVDAQVMVGDSETLTRTAVDVLCVSKRDPQKTVLIEVKCGFDRYLSSSSGKMRFELEAVDNSPRNQHHLQLAVTRELYARAYPLLEVPTGAVLWIDNDNNTRAESVKLWATENVDAVLRRMKHRIRRSCRPAASRRERTTTNA
;
A
#
# COMPACT_ATOMS: atom_id res chain seq x y z
N MET A 1 -19.64 -25.26 -1.56
CA MET A 1 -19.40 -24.78 -0.18
C MET A 1 -18.02 -25.23 0.24
N VAL A 2 -17.10 -24.31 0.53
CA VAL A 2 -15.77 -24.65 1.03
C VAL A 2 -15.94 -25.12 2.48
N SER A 3 -15.97 -26.44 2.69
CA SER A 3 -16.18 -27.10 3.98
C SER A 3 -14.90 -27.13 4.86
N GLY A 4 -13.93 -26.27 4.58
CA GLY A 4 -12.76 -26.07 5.45
C GLY A 4 -13.09 -25.04 6.52
N ARG A 5 -12.77 -25.32 7.78
CA ARG A 5 -12.87 -24.31 8.85
C ARG A 5 -11.98 -23.13 8.44
N LEU A 6 -12.60 -21.99 8.11
CA LEU A 6 -11.87 -20.75 7.84
C LEU A 6 -10.98 -20.38 9.04
N HIS A 7 -9.87 -19.70 8.80
CA HIS A 7 -9.07 -19.15 9.89
C HIS A 7 -9.88 -18.09 10.67
N ALA A 8 -9.66 -17.95 11.98
CA ALA A 8 -10.42 -17.03 12.83
C ALA A 8 -10.30 -15.57 12.35
N MET A 9 -9.10 -15.13 12.01
CA MET A 9 -8.86 -13.79 11.47
C MET A 9 -9.53 -13.58 10.11
N THR A 10 -9.60 -14.62 9.26
CA THR A 10 -10.32 -14.52 7.98
C THR A 10 -11.81 -14.32 8.21
N ARG A 11 -12.42 -15.01 9.19
CA ARG A 11 -13.81 -14.76 9.57
C ARG A 11 -14.02 -13.34 10.08
N ALA A 12 -13.14 -12.88 10.97
CA ALA A 12 -13.21 -11.51 11.49
C ALA A 12 -13.12 -10.46 10.37
N ALA A 13 -12.26 -10.67 9.37
CA ALA A 13 -12.18 -9.81 8.20
C ALA A 13 -13.50 -9.80 7.41
N ILE A 14 -14.05 -10.97 7.09
CA ILE A 14 -15.31 -11.11 6.35
C ILE A 14 -16.45 -10.42 7.10
N ASP A 15 -16.56 -10.66 8.41
CA ASP A 15 -17.58 -10.05 9.25
C ASP A 15 -17.46 -8.52 9.26
N ARG A 16 -16.22 -8.01 9.34
CA ARG A 16 -15.96 -6.57 9.32
C ARG A 16 -16.34 -5.93 7.98
N LEU A 17 -15.99 -6.56 6.86
CA LEU A 17 -16.34 -6.11 5.52
C LEU A 17 -17.87 -6.15 5.30
N SER A 18 -18.52 -7.23 5.75
CA SER A 18 -19.97 -7.37 5.67
C SER A 18 -20.71 -6.27 6.43
N ARG A 19 -20.29 -5.96 7.67
CA ARG A 19 -20.84 -4.84 8.47
C ARG A 19 -20.59 -3.47 7.85
N ALA A 20 -19.52 -3.31 7.07
CA ALA A 20 -19.22 -2.11 6.31
C ALA A 20 -19.96 -2.05 4.96
N GLU A 21 -20.81 -3.03 4.67
CA GLU A 21 -21.51 -3.18 3.39
C GLU A 21 -20.56 -3.17 2.20
N LEU A 22 -19.41 -3.82 2.37
CA LEU A 22 -18.45 -4.07 1.32
C LEU A 22 -18.57 -5.52 0.87
N LEU A 23 -18.54 -5.73 -0.44
CA LEU A 23 -18.51 -7.05 -1.06
C LEU A 23 -17.12 -7.26 -1.67
N PRO A 24 -16.34 -8.25 -1.18
CA PRO A 24 -15.09 -8.65 -1.83
C PRO A 24 -15.38 -9.16 -3.24
N VAL A 25 -14.65 -8.66 -4.23
CA VAL A 25 -14.76 -9.09 -5.62
C VAL A 25 -13.50 -9.75 -6.14
N ASP A 26 -12.34 -9.39 -5.59
CA ASP A 26 -11.06 -10.00 -5.96
C ASP A 26 -10.04 -9.87 -4.81
N ALA A 27 -8.96 -10.64 -4.86
CA ALA A 27 -7.89 -10.63 -3.87
C ALA A 27 -6.53 -10.90 -4.54
N GLN A 28 -5.47 -10.33 -3.97
CA GLN A 28 -4.11 -10.44 -4.51
C GLN A 28 -3.99 -9.91 -5.96
N VAL A 29 -4.71 -8.83 -6.27
CA VAL A 29 -4.69 -8.21 -7.61
C VAL A 29 -3.34 -7.53 -7.83
N MET A 30 -2.56 -8.05 -8.78
CA MET A 30 -1.24 -7.50 -9.10
C MET A 30 -1.35 -6.13 -9.76
N VAL A 31 -0.68 -5.13 -9.19
CA VAL A 31 -0.60 -3.77 -9.73
C VAL A 31 0.85 -3.33 -9.83
N GLY A 32 1.14 -2.45 -10.79
CA GLY A 32 2.49 -1.99 -10.99
C GLY A 32 2.64 -0.91 -12.04
N ASP A 33 3.82 -0.31 -12.02
CA ASP A 33 4.20 0.77 -12.92
C ASP A 33 5.61 0.52 -13.44
N SER A 34 5.71 0.38 -14.77
CA SER A 34 6.97 0.14 -15.46
C SER A 34 7.93 1.32 -15.38
N GLU A 35 7.44 2.55 -15.19
CA GLU A 35 8.32 3.72 -15.08
C GLU A 35 9.06 3.79 -13.75
N THR A 36 8.39 3.35 -12.68
CA THR A 36 8.92 3.31 -11.32
C THR A 36 9.48 1.94 -10.94
N LEU A 37 9.43 0.96 -11.86
CA LEU A 37 9.74 -0.47 -11.63
C LEU A 37 9.21 -1.00 -10.29
N THR A 38 8.03 -0.53 -9.91
CA THR A 38 7.40 -0.87 -8.63
C THR A 38 6.17 -1.72 -8.91
N ARG A 39 6.04 -2.83 -8.17
CA ARG A 39 4.91 -3.74 -8.25
C ARG A 39 4.52 -4.18 -6.85
N THR A 40 3.23 -4.41 -6.64
CA THR A 40 2.67 -4.95 -5.40
C THR A 40 1.36 -5.68 -5.74
N ALA A 41 0.69 -6.23 -4.73
CA ALA A 41 -0.65 -6.76 -4.85
C ALA A 41 -1.62 -5.96 -3.95
N VAL A 42 -2.85 -5.77 -4.41
CA VAL A 42 -3.97 -5.37 -3.56
C VAL A 42 -4.38 -6.58 -2.73
N ASP A 43 -4.45 -6.46 -1.40
CA ASP A 43 -4.86 -7.58 -0.56
C ASP A 43 -6.29 -8.02 -0.88
N VAL A 44 -7.25 -7.09 -0.83
CA VAL A 44 -8.65 -7.34 -1.21
C VAL A 44 -9.23 -6.13 -1.95
N LEU A 45 -9.83 -6.36 -3.11
CA LEU A 45 -10.66 -5.40 -3.83
C LEU A 45 -12.11 -5.61 -3.46
N CYS A 46 -12.79 -4.55 -3.05
CA CYS A 46 -14.21 -4.57 -2.70
C CYS A 46 -15.00 -3.59 -3.56
N VAL A 47 -16.30 -3.84 -3.67
CA VAL A 47 -17.31 -2.85 -4.11
C VAL A 47 -18.25 -2.53 -2.97
N SER A 48 -18.79 -1.31 -2.93
CA SER A 48 -19.84 -0.97 -1.98
C SER A 48 -21.16 -1.63 -2.40
N LYS A 49 -21.84 -2.29 -1.46
CA LYS A 49 -23.19 -2.83 -1.68
C LYS A 49 -24.23 -1.72 -1.87
N ARG A 50 -23.97 -0.52 -1.33
CA ARG A 50 -24.84 0.65 -1.49
C ARG A 50 -24.70 1.30 -2.86
N ASP A 51 -23.50 1.23 -3.43
CA ASP A 51 -23.13 1.87 -4.68
C ASP A 51 -22.08 0.99 -5.38
N PRO A 52 -22.50 0.06 -6.25
CA PRO A 52 -21.60 -0.91 -6.88
C PRO A 52 -20.53 -0.29 -7.79
N GLN A 53 -20.67 1.00 -8.15
CA GLN A 53 -19.63 1.72 -8.91
C GLN A 53 -18.45 2.12 -8.01
N LYS A 54 -18.68 2.24 -6.69
CA LYS A 54 -17.63 2.59 -5.73
C LYS A 54 -16.78 1.37 -5.38
N THR A 55 -15.53 1.44 -5.80
CA THR A 55 -14.50 0.47 -5.46
C THR A 55 -13.72 0.91 -4.22
N VAL A 56 -13.31 -0.07 -3.42
CA VAL A 56 -12.54 0.14 -2.19
C VAL A 56 -11.41 -0.88 -2.15
N LEU A 57 -10.16 -0.40 -2.08
CA LEU A 57 -9.01 -1.25 -1.79
C LEU A 57 -8.89 -1.44 -0.28
N ILE A 58 -8.78 -2.68 0.16
CA ILE A 58 -8.57 -3.04 1.55
C ILE A 58 -7.17 -3.60 1.69
N GLU A 59 -6.37 -2.97 2.55
CA GLU A 59 -5.08 -3.50 3.02
C GLU A 59 -5.29 -4.23 4.35
N VAL A 60 -4.90 -5.50 4.46
CA VAL A 60 -5.15 -6.32 5.65
C VAL A 60 -3.88 -6.50 6.46
N LYS A 61 -3.99 -6.28 7.78
CA LYS A 61 -2.86 -6.27 8.71
C LYS A 61 -3.21 -7.04 9.97
N CYS A 62 -2.54 -8.17 10.22
CA CYS A 62 -2.77 -9.03 11.38
C CYS A 62 -1.67 -8.89 12.46
N GLY A 63 -2.04 -9.03 13.75
CA GLY A 63 -1.10 -9.17 14.88
C GLY A 63 -0.55 -7.87 15.48
N PHE A 64 -1.29 -6.76 15.40
CA PHE A 64 -0.79 -5.39 15.69
C PHE A 64 -1.06 -4.85 17.11
N ASP A 65 -1.61 -5.67 18.01
CA ASP A 65 -2.31 -5.33 19.25
C ASP A 65 -1.73 -4.12 20.02
N ARG A 66 -0.43 -4.13 20.33
CA ARG A 66 0.16 -3.20 21.30
C ARG A 66 1.05 -2.12 20.69
N TYR A 67 1.35 -2.18 19.40
CA TYR A 67 2.38 -1.32 18.80
C TYR A 67 1.92 -0.54 17.57
N LEU A 68 0.65 -0.64 17.17
CA LEU A 68 0.13 0.08 16.00
C LEU A 68 0.41 1.58 16.07
N SER A 69 0.29 2.18 17.26
CA SER A 69 0.57 3.59 17.52
C SER A 69 1.97 3.88 18.07
N SER A 70 2.81 2.86 18.29
CA SER A 70 4.19 3.06 18.72
C SER A 70 4.97 3.78 17.63
N SER A 71 5.73 4.79 18.01
CA SER A 71 6.56 5.60 17.10
C SER A 71 8.02 5.56 17.54
N SER A 72 8.93 5.43 16.58
CA SER A 72 10.38 5.44 16.83
C SER A 72 11.05 6.73 16.33
N GLY A 73 10.33 7.86 16.34
CA GLY A 73 10.77 9.14 15.79
C GLY A 73 10.09 9.45 14.45
N LYS A 74 10.77 10.18 13.56
CA LYS A 74 10.24 10.54 12.23
C LYS A 74 10.61 9.51 11.17
N MET A 75 9.79 9.38 10.13
CA MET A 75 10.20 8.68 8.91
C MET A 75 11.35 9.45 8.24
N ARG A 76 12.01 8.84 7.26
CA ARG A 76 13.17 9.46 6.60
C ARG A 76 12.78 10.10 5.27
N PHE A 77 13.55 11.11 4.86
CA PHE A 77 13.43 11.78 3.57
C PHE A 77 12.07 12.47 3.35
N GLU A 78 11.37 12.22 2.25
CA GLU A 78 10.09 12.86 1.88
C GLU A 78 9.00 12.71 2.95
N LEU A 79 9.16 11.75 3.85
CA LEU A 79 8.19 11.44 4.89
C LEU A 79 8.62 11.95 6.27
N GLU A 80 9.66 12.80 6.36
CA GLU A 80 10.17 13.32 7.63
C GLU A 80 9.13 14.07 8.47
N ALA A 81 8.09 14.62 7.83
CA ALA A 81 6.97 15.24 8.52
C ALA A 81 6.09 14.22 9.28
N VAL A 82 6.21 12.94 8.95
CA VAL A 82 5.34 11.85 9.44
C VAL A 82 6.07 11.03 10.50
N ASP A 83 5.37 10.71 11.58
CA ASP A 83 5.90 9.83 12.61
C ASP A 83 6.13 8.42 12.07
N ASN A 84 7.28 7.83 12.40
CA ASN A 84 7.63 6.46 12.04
C ASN A 84 6.87 5.48 12.94
N SER A 85 5.61 5.23 12.59
CA SER A 85 4.74 4.26 13.25
C SER A 85 4.22 3.22 12.25
N PRO A 86 3.94 1.97 12.70
CA PRO A 86 3.34 0.96 11.83
C PRO A 86 2.04 1.45 11.18
N ARG A 87 1.20 2.17 11.94
CA ARG A 87 -0.03 2.78 11.39
C ARG A 87 0.25 3.66 10.17
N ASN A 88 1.21 4.57 10.26
CA ASN A 88 1.55 5.46 9.15
C ASN A 88 2.18 4.70 7.97
N GLN A 89 3.01 3.69 8.25
CA GLN A 89 3.59 2.83 7.21
C GLN A 89 2.51 2.05 6.45
N HIS A 90 1.50 1.51 7.13
CA HIS A 90 0.37 0.82 6.47
C HIS A 90 -0.46 1.76 5.61
N HIS A 91 -0.75 2.96 6.12
CA HIS A 91 -1.45 4.00 5.34
C HIS A 91 -0.66 4.38 4.09
N LEU A 92 0.66 4.53 4.20
CA LEU A 92 1.53 4.79 3.06
C LEU A 92 1.54 3.62 2.06
N GLN A 93 1.65 2.38 2.53
CA GLN A 93 1.60 1.18 1.68
C GLN A 93 0.31 1.14 0.86
N LEU A 94 -0.83 1.40 1.49
CA LEU A 94 -2.12 1.46 0.83
C LEU A 94 -2.20 2.65 -0.15
N ALA A 95 -1.68 3.83 0.22
CA ALA A 95 -1.67 5.00 -0.67
C ALA A 95 -0.84 4.74 -1.95
N VAL A 96 0.33 4.10 -1.82
CA VAL A 96 1.15 3.67 -2.97
C VAL A 96 0.41 2.62 -3.79
N THR A 97 -0.19 1.62 -3.15
CA THR A 97 -0.94 0.55 -3.85
C THR A 97 -2.12 1.12 -4.64
N ARG A 98 -2.84 2.09 -4.07
CA ARG A 98 -3.93 2.81 -4.74
C ARG A 98 -3.46 3.56 -5.98
N GLU A 99 -2.31 4.23 -5.90
CA GLU A 99 -1.74 4.93 -7.05
C GLU A 99 -1.28 3.98 -8.15
N LEU A 100 -0.66 2.85 -7.79
CA LEU A 100 -0.30 1.80 -8.75
C LEU A 100 -1.54 1.17 -9.39
N TYR A 101 -2.62 0.99 -8.63
CA TYR A 101 -3.90 0.50 -9.17
C TYR A 101 -4.49 1.48 -10.19
N ALA A 102 -4.53 2.78 -9.87
CA ALA A 102 -5.04 3.81 -10.77
C ALA A 102 -4.26 3.86 -12.11
N ARG A 103 -2.94 3.65 -12.06
CA ARG A 103 -2.10 3.57 -13.26
C ARG A 103 -2.29 2.28 -14.05
N ALA A 104 -2.48 1.15 -13.38
CA ALA A 104 -2.71 -0.15 -14.02
C ALA A 104 -4.09 -0.23 -14.69
N TYR A 105 -5.09 0.47 -14.14
CA TYR A 105 -6.48 0.44 -14.61
C TYR A 105 -7.03 1.86 -14.85
N PRO A 106 -6.50 2.62 -15.82
CA PRO A 106 -6.83 4.04 -16.00
C PRO A 106 -8.26 4.31 -16.44
N LEU A 107 -9.00 3.28 -16.88
CA LEU A 107 -10.41 3.38 -17.27
C LEU A 107 -11.37 3.19 -16.09
N LEU A 108 -10.87 2.79 -14.92
CA LEU A 108 -11.67 2.62 -13.71
C LEU A 108 -11.57 3.87 -12.83
N GLU A 109 -12.63 4.16 -12.09
CA GLU A 109 -12.60 5.20 -11.06
C GLU A 109 -11.51 4.87 -10.03
N VAL A 110 -10.76 5.88 -9.60
CA VAL A 110 -9.71 5.69 -8.60
C VAL A 110 -10.36 5.22 -7.30
N PRO A 111 -10.05 4.01 -6.82
CA PRO A 111 -10.73 3.44 -5.67
C PRO A 111 -10.43 4.26 -4.42
N THR A 112 -11.36 4.24 -3.47
CA THR A 112 -11.02 4.65 -2.10
C THR A 112 -10.16 3.56 -1.44
N GLY A 113 -9.53 3.85 -0.31
CA GLY A 113 -8.71 2.87 0.41
C GLY A 113 -9.04 2.81 1.90
N ALA A 114 -9.02 1.62 2.49
CA ALA A 114 -9.01 1.45 3.94
C ALA A 114 -7.99 0.39 4.40
N VAL A 115 -7.37 0.61 5.55
CA VAL A 115 -6.55 -0.40 6.22
C VAL A 115 -7.41 -1.11 7.26
N LEU A 116 -7.43 -2.45 7.21
CA LEU A 116 -8.10 -3.32 8.16
C LEU A 116 -7.06 -4.01 9.06
N TRP A 117 -7.04 -3.62 10.32
CA TRP A 117 -6.25 -4.29 11.36
C TRP A 117 -7.08 -5.36 12.06
N ILE A 118 -6.44 -6.51 12.28
CA ILE A 118 -6.99 -7.64 13.03
C ILE A 118 -5.98 -7.98 14.12
N ASP A 119 -6.40 -7.89 15.37
CA ASP A 119 -5.56 -8.18 16.53
C ASP A 119 -5.52 -9.72 16.80
N ASN A 120 -4.68 -10.18 17.73
CA ASN A 120 -4.56 -11.62 18.02
C ASN A 120 -5.82 -12.23 18.65
N ASP A 121 -6.67 -11.39 19.24
CA ASP A 121 -7.97 -11.77 19.80
C ASP A 121 -9.10 -11.72 18.73
N ASN A 122 -8.75 -11.44 17.48
CA ASN A 122 -9.64 -11.28 16.32
C ASN A 122 -10.55 -10.04 16.37
N ASN A 123 -10.25 -9.05 17.22
CA ASN A 123 -10.90 -7.76 17.13
C ASN A 123 -10.42 -7.02 15.89
N THR A 124 -11.34 -6.29 15.27
CA THR A 124 -11.06 -5.58 14.02
C THR A 124 -11.15 -4.07 14.20
N ARG A 125 -10.20 -3.35 13.61
CA ARG A 125 -10.25 -1.88 13.43
C ARG A 125 -10.04 -1.57 11.96
N ALA A 126 -10.80 -0.62 11.42
CA ALA A 126 -10.59 -0.17 10.06
C ALA A 126 -10.52 1.36 10.00
N GLU A 127 -9.63 1.88 9.16
CA GLU A 127 -9.52 3.31 8.89
C GLU A 127 -9.35 3.57 7.41
N SER A 128 -10.06 4.57 6.90
CA SER A 128 -9.82 5.09 5.56
C SER A 128 -8.41 5.66 5.45
N VAL A 129 -7.81 5.52 4.25
CA VAL A 129 -6.51 6.08 3.94
C VAL A 129 -6.50 7.58 4.23
N LYS A 130 -5.46 8.05 4.92
CA LYS A 130 -5.37 9.47 5.29
C LYS A 130 -4.92 10.33 4.12
N LEU A 131 -5.44 11.55 4.03
CA LEU A 131 -5.11 12.53 2.98
C LEU A 131 -3.60 12.82 2.86
N TRP A 132 -2.90 12.98 3.99
CA TRP A 132 -1.44 13.19 3.95
C TRP A 132 -0.70 12.04 3.28
N ALA A 133 -1.21 10.81 3.39
CA ALA A 133 -0.57 9.65 2.77
C ALA A 133 -0.70 9.73 1.25
N THR A 134 -1.83 10.24 0.74
CA THR A 134 -2.06 10.42 -0.70
C THR A 134 -1.26 11.59 -1.30
N GLU A 135 -1.12 12.71 -0.60
CA GLU A 135 -0.40 13.90 -1.09
C GLU A 135 1.10 13.65 -1.30
N ASN A 136 1.67 12.68 -0.58
CA ASN A 136 3.10 12.38 -0.62
C ASN A 136 3.47 11.24 -1.59
N VAL A 137 2.49 10.54 -2.18
CA VAL A 137 2.77 9.34 -3.03
C VAL A 137 3.60 9.71 -4.25
N ASP A 138 3.26 10.79 -4.96
CA ASP A 138 3.99 11.20 -6.16
C ASP A 138 5.43 11.62 -5.88
N ALA A 139 5.69 12.22 -4.71
CA ALA A 139 7.04 12.55 -4.29
C ALA A 139 7.85 11.26 -4.06
N VAL A 140 7.27 10.29 -3.35
CA VAL A 140 7.87 8.98 -3.08
C VAL A 140 8.17 8.23 -4.39
N LEU A 141 7.19 8.11 -5.28
CA LEU A 141 7.33 7.41 -6.56
C LEU A 141 8.36 8.08 -7.49
N ARG A 142 8.37 9.42 -7.57
CA ARG A 142 9.38 10.15 -8.36
C ARG A 142 10.80 9.89 -7.87
N ARG A 143 11.04 9.83 -6.56
CA ARG A 143 12.36 9.52 -6.02
C ARG A 143 12.75 8.07 -6.25
N MET A 144 11.81 7.12 -6.16
CA MET A 144 12.06 5.73 -6.52
C MET A 144 12.54 5.63 -7.98
N LYS A 145 11.85 6.30 -8.92
CA LYS A 145 12.25 6.40 -10.33
C LYS A 145 13.66 7.01 -10.50
N HIS A 146 13.97 8.08 -9.78
CA HIS A 146 15.31 8.71 -9.84
C HIS A 146 16.41 7.80 -9.31
N ARG A 147 16.17 7.10 -8.21
CA ARG A 147 17.12 6.15 -7.60
C ARG A 147 17.39 4.97 -8.53
N ILE A 148 16.34 4.40 -9.13
CA ILE A 148 16.44 3.31 -10.12
C ILE A 148 17.29 3.76 -11.31
N ARG A 149 17.00 4.94 -11.88
CA ARG A 149 17.78 5.49 -13.00
C ARG A 149 19.26 5.65 -12.66
N ARG A 150 19.59 6.01 -11.41
CA ARG A 150 20.99 6.10 -10.96
C ARG A 150 21.65 4.74 -10.80
N SER A 151 20.94 3.74 -10.28
CA SER A 151 21.47 2.38 -10.09
C SER A 151 21.61 1.59 -11.39
N CYS A 152 20.78 1.88 -12.39
CA CYS A 152 20.80 1.21 -13.70
C CYS A 152 21.73 1.88 -14.72
N ARG A 153 22.51 2.91 -14.34
CA ARG A 153 23.54 3.46 -15.23
C ARG A 153 24.64 2.41 -15.43
N PRO A 154 25.00 2.06 -16.67
CA PRO A 154 26.10 1.14 -16.94
C PRO A 154 27.38 1.64 -16.25
N ALA A 155 28.12 0.73 -15.60
CA ALA A 155 29.41 1.03 -14.96
C ALA A 155 30.48 1.58 -15.95
N ALA A 156 30.19 1.55 -17.25
CA ALA A 156 31.05 2.01 -18.33
C ALA A 156 31.36 3.52 -18.32
N SER A 157 30.59 4.37 -17.62
CA SER A 157 30.90 5.81 -17.56
C SER A 157 31.83 6.22 -16.39
N ARG A 158 32.44 5.25 -15.69
CA ARG A 158 33.30 5.50 -14.51
C ARG A 158 34.80 5.29 -14.77
N ARG A 159 35.20 4.96 -16.00
CA ARG A 159 36.60 4.78 -16.40
C ARG A 159 36.96 5.70 -17.57
N GLU A 160 37.18 6.97 -17.29
CA GLU A 160 37.92 7.88 -18.20
C GLU A 160 38.55 9.05 -17.43
N ARG A 161 38.92 8.82 -16.16
CA ARG A 161 39.75 9.74 -15.37
C ARG A 161 40.87 8.96 -14.68
N THR A 162 41.76 8.40 -15.47
CA THR A 162 43.09 8.02 -15.00
C THR A 162 44.11 8.68 -15.91
N THR A 163 44.68 9.76 -15.38
CA THR A 163 46.09 10.18 -15.52
C THR A 163 46.62 10.46 -16.92
N THR A 164 46.48 11.71 -17.35
CA THR A 164 47.55 12.43 -18.05
C THR A 164 48.23 13.33 -17.03
N ASN A 165 49.24 12.80 -16.34
CA ASN A 165 50.28 13.63 -15.73
C ASN A 165 51.55 13.32 -16.52
N ALA A 166 52.00 14.33 -17.27
CA ALA A 166 53.33 14.43 -17.84
C ALA A 166 54.37 14.73 -16.75
#